data_AF-A0A2U3D669-F1
#
_entry.id   AF-A0A2U3D669-F1
#
_cell.length_a   1.000
_cell.length_b   1.000
_cell.length_c   1.000
_cell.angle_alpha   90.00
_cell.angle_beta   90.00
_cell.angle_gamma   90.00
#
_symmetry.space_group_name_H-M   'P 1'
#
loop_
_entity.id
_entity.type
_entity.pdbx_description
1 polymer ?
#
loop_
_entity_poly.entity_id
_entity_poly.type
_entity_poly.pdbx_seq_one_letter_code
_entity_poly.pdbx_strand_id
1 'polypeptide(L)'
;MRIAWFYRYDQKSTEEKRFLSDAVKLYTHLYEAGAMKPDTMSEDQLLYLIGELYLRLEQPSISRQWFSRILTKKVSEEKWRKRARDRWLEYKEESQSTPTLVDDQ
;
A
#
# COMPACT_ATOMS: atom_id res chain seq x y z
N MET A 1 -17.76 -10.68 31.13
CA MET A 1 -16.58 -10.96 30.28
C MET A 1 -17.00 -11.16 28.81
N ARG A 2 -17.34 -10.08 28.08
CA ARG A 2 -17.60 -10.09 26.61
C ARG A 2 -16.96 -8.92 25.86
N ILE A 3 -16.49 -7.90 26.58
CA ILE A 3 -15.94 -6.65 26.02
C ILE A 3 -14.44 -6.75 25.65
N ALA A 4 -13.69 -7.65 26.29
CA ALA A 4 -12.25 -7.81 26.10
C ALA A 4 -11.84 -8.49 24.77
N TRP A 5 -12.81 -8.98 23.99
CA TRP A 5 -12.56 -9.50 22.64
C TRP A 5 -12.81 -8.42 21.59
N PHE A 6 -13.85 -7.59 21.80
CA PHE A 6 -14.13 -6.42 20.96
C PHE A 6 -12.99 -5.40 21.02
N TYR A 7 -12.51 -5.08 22.23
CA TYR A 7 -11.37 -4.17 22.43
C TYR A 7 -10.06 -4.68 21.79
N ARG A 8 -9.88 -5.99 21.66
CA ARG A 8 -8.64 -6.58 21.09
C ARG A 8 -8.60 -6.54 19.57
N TYR A 9 -9.76 -6.53 18.92
CA TYR A 9 -9.85 -6.40 17.47
C TYR A 9 -9.79 -4.93 17.04
N ASP A 10 -10.41 -4.05 17.84
CA ASP A 10 -10.51 -2.62 17.55
C ASP A 10 -9.20 -1.85 17.81
N GLN A 11 -8.48 -2.13 18.91
CA GLN A 11 -7.16 -1.51 19.16
C GLN A 11 -6.08 -1.96 18.18
N LYS A 12 -6.15 -3.21 17.71
CA LYS A 12 -5.14 -3.75 16.78
C LYS A 12 -5.19 -3.07 15.42
N SER A 13 -6.38 -2.79 14.91
CA SER A 13 -6.53 -2.08 13.62
C SER A 13 -6.00 -0.65 13.67
N THR A 14 -6.17 0.06 14.80
CA THR A 14 -5.64 1.42 14.95
C THR A 14 -4.12 1.44 15.11
N GLU A 15 -3.58 0.53 15.92
CA GLU A 15 -2.12 0.38 16.05
C GLU A 15 -1.47 -0.08 14.75
N GLU A 16 -2.09 -1.02 14.03
CA GLU A 16 -1.60 -1.50 12.73
C GLU A 16 -1.53 -0.36 11.71
N LYS A 17 -2.59 0.46 11.57
CA LYS A 17 -2.57 1.65 10.72
C LYS A 17 -1.46 2.62 11.12
N ARG A 18 -1.18 2.78 12.42
CA ARG A 18 -0.08 3.62 12.90
C ARG A 18 1.29 3.06 12.49
N PHE A 19 1.54 1.77 12.70
CA PHE A 19 2.78 1.12 12.27
C PHE A 19 2.98 1.19 10.76
N LEU A 20 1.92 0.97 9.97
CA LEU A 20 1.96 1.10 8.51
C LEU A 20 2.25 2.55 8.09
N SER A 21 1.66 3.53 8.78
CA SER A 21 1.93 4.95 8.54
C SER A 21 3.39 5.32 8.83
N ASP A 22 3.95 4.80 9.91
CA ASP A 22 5.35 5.07 10.26
C ASP A 22 6.31 4.34 9.31
N ALA A 23 5.98 3.12 8.92
CA ALA A 23 6.73 2.37 7.91
C ALA A 23 6.75 3.10 6.56
N VAL A 24 5.60 3.55 6.05
CA VAL A 24 5.55 4.23 4.76
C VAL A 24 6.33 5.54 4.79
N LYS A 25 6.27 6.31 5.88
CA LYS A 25 7.10 7.51 6.05
C LYS A 25 8.59 7.21 5.99
N LEU A 26 9.04 6.15 6.67
CA LEU A 26 10.44 5.74 6.65
C LEU A 26 10.89 5.36 5.23
N TYR A 27 10.08 4.58 4.52
CA TYR A 27 10.36 4.17 3.15
C TYR A 27 10.37 5.35 2.17
N THR A 28 9.41 6.27 2.29
CA THR A 28 9.39 7.51 1.51
C THR A 28 10.60 8.38 1.81
N HIS A 29 10.98 8.51 3.08
CA HIS A 29 12.17 9.26 3.47
C HIS A 29 13.44 8.61 2.92
N LEU A 30 13.56 7.28 2.95
CA LEU A 30 14.68 6.55 2.37
C LEU A 30 14.78 6.78 0.85
N TYR A 31 13.63 6.81 0.16
CA TYR A 31 13.54 7.13 -1.26
C TYR A 31 14.03 8.56 -1.55
N GLU A 32 13.50 9.54 -0.81
CA GLU A 32 13.82 10.97 -1.00
C GLU A 32 15.26 11.31 -0.63
N ALA A 33 15.79 10.69 0.42
CA ALA A 33 17.17 10.87 0.86
C ALA A 33 18.18 10.20 -0.10
N GLY A 34 17.71 9.37 -1.05
CA GLY A 34 18.59 8.59 -1.94
C GLY A 34 19.50 7.61 -1.18
N ALA A 35 19.22 7.33 0.09
CA ALA A 35 20.03 6.48 0.96
C ALA A 35 19.72 4.99 0.78
N MET A 36 19.06 4.63 -0.31
CA MET A 36 18.79 3.24 -0.67
C MET A 36 20.10 2.51 -0.98
N LYS A 37 20.26 1.33 -0.38
CA LYS A 37 21.35 0.42 -0.69
C LYS A 37 20.93 -0.50 -1.85
N PRO A 38 21.60 -0.43 -3.02
CA PRO A 38 21.25 -1.24 -4.20
C PRO A 38 21.32 -2.76 -3.93
N ASP A 39 22.12 -3.16 -2.95
CA ASP A 39 22.38 -4.56 -2.60
C ASP A 39 21.22 -5.22 -1.82
N THR A 40 20.33 -4.40 -1.23
CA THR A 40 19.23 -4.89 -0.40
C THR A 40 17.89 -4.88 -1.13
N MET A 41 17.63 -3.82 -1.91
CA MET A 41 16.36 -3.67 -2.60
C MET A 41 16.49 -2.70 -3.77
N SER A 42 15.83 -3.00 -4.89
CA SER A 42 15.79 -2.09 -6.04
C SER A 42 14.83 -0.92 -5.78
N GLU A 43 15.05 0.19 -6.48
CA GLU A 43 14.19 1.37 -6.36
C GLU A 43 12.74 1.06 -6.77
N ASP A 44 12.55 0.19 -7.76
CA ASP A 44 11.21 -0.25 -8.19
C ASP A 44 10.48 -1.05 -7.12
N GLN A 45 11.23 -1.89 -6.37
CA GLN A 45 10.70 -2.62 -5.23
C GLN A 45 10.23 -1.67 -4.12
N LEU A 46 11.01 -0.62 -3.82
CA LEU A 46 10.61 0.38 -2.82
C LEU A 46 9.34 1.11 -3.23
N LEU A 47 9.28 1.58 -4.47
CA LEU A 47 8.11 2.27 -5.00
C LEU A 47 6.87 1.37 -4.95
N TYR A 48 7.02 0.09 -5.27
CA TYR A 48 5.94 -0.89 -5.19
C TYR A 48 5.48 -1.08 -3.74
N LEU A 49 6.42 -1.24 -2.81
CA LEU A 49 6.14 -1.42 -1.39
C LEU A 49 5.42 -0.21 -0.79
N ILE A 50 5.88 1.01 -1.10
CA ILE A 50 5.22 2.25 -0.69
C ILE A 50 3.77 2.28 -1.22
N GLY A 51 3.57 1.95 -2.50
CA GLY A 51 2.24 1.89 -3.10
C GLY A 51 1.30 0.89 -2.41
N GLU A 52 1.78 -0.31 -2.10
CA GLU A 52 1.06 -1.34 -1.33
C GLU A 52 0.68 -0.86 0.08
N LEU A 53 1.62 -0.22 0.80
CA LEU A 53 1.36 0.29 2.14
C LEU A 53 0.25 1.36 2.12
N TYR A 54 0.23 2.24 1.12
CA TYR A 54 -0.84 3.22 0.97
C TYR A 54 -2.20 2.59 0.67
N LEU A 55 -2.27 1.47 -0.04
CA LEU A 55 -3.55 0.73 -0.21
C LEU A 55 -4.05 0.20 1.14
N ARG A 56 -3.16 -0.38 1.95
CA ARG A 56 -3.49 -0.90 3.29
C ARG A 56 -3.91 0.22 4.25
N LEU A 57 -3.40 1.44 4.04
CA LEU A 57 -3.80 2.64 4.76
C LEU A 57 -5.09 3.29 4.22
N GLU A 58 -5.82 2.62 3.32
CA GLU A 58 -7.04 3.12 2.69
C GLU A 58 -6.81 4.46 1.94
N GLN A 59 -5.60 4.66 1.40
CA GLN A 59 -5.20 5.84 0.65
C GLN A 59 -4.86 5.50 -0.82
N PRO A 60 -5.84 5.04 -1.61
CA PRO A 60 -5.61 4.58 -2.98
C PRO A 60 -5.16 5.70 -3.94
N SER A 61 -5.52 6.95 -3.66
CA SER A 61 -5.10 8.11 -4.45
C SER A 61 -3.59 8.32 -4.42
N ILE A 62 -2.96 8.10 -3.26
CA ILE A 62 -1.51 8.22 -3.10
C ILE A 62 -0.83 6.98 -3.68
N SER A 63 -1.37 5.79 -3.39
CA SER A 63 -0.87 4.52 -3.95
C SER A 63 -0.75 4.58 -5.49
N ARG A 64 -1.79 5.07 -6.18
CA ARG A 64 -1.79 5.23 -7.63
C ARG A 64 -0.63 6.09 -8.13
N GLN A 65 -0.28 7.16 -7.42
CA GLN A 65 0.84 8.02 -7.81
C GLN A 65 2.16 7.26 -7.74
N TRP A 66 2.37 6.47 -6.69
CA TRP A 66 3.57 5.64 -6.54
C TRP A 66 3.68 4.56 -7.61
N PHE A 67 2.59 3.85 -7.91
CA PHE A 67 2.57 2.88 -9.02
C PHE A 67 2.80 3.56 -10.38
N SER A 68 2.22 4.75 -10.61
CA SER A 68 2.48 5.51 -11.82
C SER A 68 3.96 5.87 -11.96
N ARG A 69 4.67 6.17 -10.87
CA ARG A 69 6.12 6.46 -10.92
C ARG A 69 6.90 5.27 -11.48
N ILE A 70 6.60 4.04 -11.02
CA ILE A 70 7.20 2.80 -11.55
C ILE A 70 6.97 2.67 -13.06
N LEU A 71 5.73 2.94 -13.50
CA LEU A 71 5.35 2.82 -14.91
C LEU A 71 5.97 3.90 -15.80
N THR A 72 6.22 5.10 -15.27
CA THR A 72 6.82 6.21 -16.03
C THR A 72 8.35 6.18 -16.06
N LYS A 73 8.97 5.45 -15.12
CA LYS A 73 10.43 5.38 -15.01
C LYS A 73 11.01 4.75 -16.27
N LYS A 74 12.14 5.25 -16.79
CA LYS A 74 12.80 4.67 -17.98
C LYS A 74 13.50 3.36 -17.67
N VAL A 75 14.27 3.33 -16.57
CA VAL A 75 15.00 2.16 -16.09
C VAL A 75 14.16 1.52 -14.98
N SER A 76 13.24 0.65 -15.36
CA SER A 76 12.47 -0.16 -14.42
C SER A 76 12.29 -1.56 -14.97
N GLU A 77 12.45 -2.56 -14.12
CA GLU A 77 12.30 -3.97 -14.50
C GLU A 77 10.84 -4.28 -14.85
N GLU A 78 10.61 -4.95 -15.97
CA GLU A 78 9.25 -5.26 -16.45
C GLU A 78 8.42 -6.04 -15.41
N LYS A 79 9.09 -6.86 -14.59
CA LYS A 79 8.44 -7.61 -13.50
C LYS A 79 7.74 -6.69 -12.50
N TRP A 80 8.31 -5.53 -12.16
CA TRP A 80 7.73 -4.59 -11.20
C TRP A 80 6.62 -3.75 -11.82
N ARG A 81 6.79 -3.35 -13.08
CA ARG A 81 5.73 -2.66 -13.83
C ARG A 81 4.49 -3.54 -13.94
N LYS A 82 4.66 -4.82 -14.29
CA LYS A 82 3.58 -5.78 -14.35
C LYS A 82 2.91 -5.94 -12.99
N ARG A 83 3.68 -6.21 -11.92
CA ARG A 83 3.14 -6.34 -10.56
C ARG A 83 2.37 -5.11 -10.08
N ALA A 84 2.86 -3.90 -10.36
CA ALA A 84 2.19 -2.66 -9.99
C ALA A 84 0.84 -2.48 -10.72
N ARG A 85 0.77 -2.85 -12.01
CA ARG A 85 -0.48 -2.82 -12.78
C ARG A 85 -1.47 -3.86 -12.27
N ASP A 86 -1.02 -5.11 -12.13
CA ASP A 86 -1.85 -6.24 -11.71
C ASP A 86 -2.45 -5.94 -10.32
N ARG A 87 -1.62 -5.47 -9.37
CA ARG A 87 -2.09 -5.14 -8.02
C ARG A 87 -3.09 -4.00 -7.99
N TRP A 88 -2.92 -2.98 -8.83
CA TRP A 88 -3.88 -1.89 -8.95
C TRP A 88 -5.20 -2.35 -9.57
N LEU A 89 -5.16 -3.25 -10.55
CA LEU A 89 -6.36 -3.85 -11.14
C LEU A 89 -7.11 -4.68 -10.10
N GLU A 90 -6.42 -5.56 -9.37
CA GLU A 90 -6.99 -6.35 -8.26
C GLU A 90 -7.69 -5.43 -7.25
N TYR A 91 -7.03 -4.36 -6.79
CA TYR A 91 -7.64 -3.41 -5.86
C TYR A 91 -8.92 -2.77 -6.41
N LYS A 92 -8.95 -2.42 -7.71
CA LYS A 92 -10.16 -1.87 -8.33
C LYS A 92 -11.27 -2.91 -8.42
N GLU A 93 -10.93 -4.16 -8.74
CA GLU A 93 -11.87 -5.27 -8.78
C GLU A 93 -12.43 -5.57 -7.39
N GLU A 94 -11.60 -5.61 -6.35
CA GLU A 94 -12.01 -5.74 -4.94
C GLU A 94 -12.96 -4.60 -4.52
N SER A 95 -12.62 -3.36 -4.91
CA SER A 95 -13.42 -2.16 -4.60
C SER A 95 -14.74 -2.10 -5.37
N GLN A 96 -14.83 -2.73 -6.55
CA GLN A 96 -16.05 -2.82 -7.35
C GLN A 96 -16.89 -4.05 -7.01
N SER A 97 -16.27 -5.10 -6.49
CA SER A 97 -16.91 -6.37 -6.09
C SER A 97 -17.42 -6.36 -4.65
N THR A 98 -17.37 -5.20 -3.97
CA THR A 98 -18.22 -4.91 -2.81
C THR A 98 -19.45 -4.11 -3.27
N PRO A 99 -20.43 -4.73 -3.95
CA PRO A 99 -21.75 -4.14 -4.01
C PRO A 99 -22.31 -4.15 -2.58
N THR A 100 -22.59 -2.96 -2.06
CA THR A 100 -23.60 -2.66 -1.03
C THR A 100 -24.43 -3.88 -0.58
N LEU A 101 -24.06 -4.45 0.57
CA LEU A 101 -24.96 -5.25 1.42
C LEU A 101 -25.15 -4.55 2.78
N VAL A 102 -25.51 -3.27 2.72
CA VAL A 102 -26.14 -2.44 3.77
C VAL A 102 -26.71 -1.26 2.96
N ASP A 103 -27.98 -0.94 2.82
CA ASP A 103 -29.24 -1.17 3.54
C ASP A 103 -30.35 -0.87 2.50
N ASP A 104 -31.45 -1.63 2.46
CA ASP A 104 -32.83 -1.09 2.26
C ASP A 104 -33.86 -2.23 2.09
N GLN A 105 -34.66 -2.37 3.15
CA GLN A 105 -35.97 -3.04 3.34
C GLN A 105 -36.02 -4.53 3.73
#